data_AF-A0A8S3WCJ7-F1
#
_entry.id   AF-A0A8S3WCJ7-F1
#
_cell.length_a   1.000
_cell.length_b   1.000
_cell.length_c   1.000
_cell.angle_alpha   90.00
_cell.angle_beta   90.00
_cell.angle_gamma   90.00
#
_symmetry.space_group_name_H-M   'P 1'
#
loop_
_entity.id
_entity.type
_entity.pdbx_description
1 polymer ?
#
loop_
_entity_poly.entity_id
_entity_poly.type
_entity_poly.pdbx_seq_one_letter_code
_entity_poly.pdbx_strand_id
1 'polypeptide(L)'
;MGDWKAHLNCVKEMLPYFHASGHFPYAKSTHLYLQDMKQLQNLMDPEVYKKFSGGFFTVRRSGKLSCGTSTDMVIEQSMMKAMKTDGGIARGRSTKESVISKWVYSMHAMNTVCDKLEDIANVRMDTTEQHVDASDLRVKKMLETYEDF
;
A
#
# COMPACT_ATOMS: atom_id res chain seq x y z
N MET A 1 2.48 -14.84 5.94
CA MET A 1 2.90 -13.85 4.91
C MET A 1 2.04 -14.06 3.67
N GLY A 2 2.16 -13.20 2.64
CA GLY A 2 1.41 -13.38 1.40
C GLY A 2 1.77 -14.69 0.70
N ASP A 3 0.79 -15.40 0.15
CA ASP A 3 1.02 -16.57 -0.71
C ASP A 3 0.97 -16.12 -2.18
N TRP A 4 2.12 -16.09 -2.82
CA TRP A 4 2.24 -15.61 -4.21
C TRP A 4 1.52 -16.51 -5.21
N LYS A 5 1.53 -17.83 -4.99
CA LYS A 5 0.89 -18.79 -5.90
C LYS A 5 -0.63 -18.72 -5.76
N ALA A 6 -1.13 -18.64 -4.53
CA ALA A 6 -2.55 -18.43 -4.27
C ALA A 6 -3.03 -17.10 -4.86
N HIS A 7 -2.26 -16.02 -4.71
CA HIS A 7 -2.55 -14.72 -5.33
C HIS A 7 -2.75 -14.83 -6.85
N LEU A 8 -1.81 -15.43 -7.58
CA LEU A 8 -1.93 -15.60 -9.04
C LEU A 8 -3.12 -16.48 -9.45
N ASN A 9 -3.44 -17.51 -8.65
CA ASN A 9 -4.62 -18.34 -8.90
C ASN A 9 -5.91 -17.54 -8.72
N CYS A 10 -6.04 -16.77 -7.63
CA CYS A 10 -7.21 -15.91 -7.41
C CYS A 10 -7.37 -14.87 -8.53
N VAL A 11 -6.27 -14.24 -8.97
CA VAL A 11 -6.31 -13.28 -10.07
C VAL A 11 -6.77 -13.94 -11.39
N LYS A 12 -6.34 -15.18 -11.64
CA LYS A 12 -6.82 -15.97 -12.79
C LYS A 12 -8.31 -16.28 -12.70
N GLU A 13 -8.80 -16.65 -11.52
CA GLU A 13 -10.22 -16.94 -11.28
C GLU A 13 -11.12 -15.71 -11.40
N MET A 14 -10.58 -14.50 -11.25
CA MET A 14 -11.32 -13.25 -11.44
C MET A 14 -11.57 -12.87 -12.91
N LEU A 15 -10.80 -13.44 -13.86
CA LEU A 15 -10.92 -13.09 -15.28
C LEU A 15 -12.34 -13.25 -15.86
N PRO A 16 -13.06 -14.39 -15.65
CA PRO A 16 -14.42 -14.55 -16.16
C PRO A 16 -15.38 -13.49 -15.63
N TYR A 17 -15.20 -13.04 -14.39
CA TYR A 17 -16.03 -11.99 -13.78
C TYR A 17 -15.80 -10.64 -14.45
N PHE A 18 -14.55 -10.27 -14.74
CA PHE A 18 -14.26 -9.03 -15.47
C PHE A 18 -14.86 -9.03 -16.89
N HIS A 19 -14.84 -10.19 -17.55
CA HIS A 19 -15.49 -10.33 -18.85
C HIS A 19 -17.02 -10.25 -18.75
N ALA A 20 -17.61 -10.97 -17.79
CA ALA A 20 -19.06 -11.00 -17.60
C ALA A 20 -19.64 -9.64 -17.19
N SER A 21 -18.90 -8.85 -16.40
CA SER A 21 -19.32 -7.52 -15.97
C SER A 21 -19.01 -6.39 -16.97
N GLY A 22 -18.45 -6.71 -18.15
CA GLY A 22 -18.06 -5.72 -19.16
C GLY A 22 -16.84 -4.87 -18.79
N HIS A 23 -16.08 -5.26 -17.77
CA HIS A 23 -14.85 -4.59 -17.35
C HIS A 23 -13.65 -5.00 -18.22
N PHE A 24 -13.77 -4.84 -19.53
CA PHE A 24 -12.77 -5.26 -20.52
C PHE A 24 -11.37 -4.65 -20.31
N PRO A 25 -11.21 -3.38 -19.90
CA PRO A 25 -9.88 -2.85 -19.60
C PRO A 25 -9.21 -3.59 -18.43
N TYR A 26 -9.96 -3.91 -17.38
CA TYR A 26 -9.44 -4.71 -16.26
C TYR A 26 -9.13 -6.14 -16.69
N ALA A 27 -9.99 -6.78 -17.49
CA ALA A 27 -9.72 -8.12 -18.03
C ALA A 27 -8.41 -8.14 -18.83
N LYS A 28 -8.22 -7.19 -19.76
CA LYS A 28 -7.00 -7.05 -20.56
C LYS A 28 -5.76 -6.86 -19.67
N SER A 29 -5.81 -5.91 -18.75
CA SER A 29 -4.68 -5.64 -17.84
C SER A 29 -4.37 -6.85 -16.95
N THR A 30 -5.40 -7.57 -16.50
CA THR A 30 -5.25 -8.79 -15.68
C THR A 30 -4.58 -9.91 -16.47
N HIS A 31 -4.91 -10.08 -17.75
CA HIS A 31 -4.24 -11.05 -18.62
C HIS A 31 -2.75 -10.74 -18.77
N LEU A 32 -2.41 -9.49 -19.07
CA LEU A 32 -1.01 -9.04 -19.20
C LEU A 32 -0.26 -9.27 -17.89
N TYR A 33 -0.83 -8.84 -16.77
CA TYR A 33 -0.28 -9.05 -15.44
C TYR A 33 0.01 -10.53 -15.17
N LEU A 34 -0.95 -11.43 -15.42
CA LEU A 34 -0.76 -12.87 -15.18
C LEU A 34 0.34 -13.47 -16.07
N GLN A 35 0.48 -13.00 -17.30
CA GLN A 35 1.54 -13.44 -18.20
C GLN A 35 2.91 -13.01 -17.68
N ASP A 36 3.05 -11.74 -17.32
CA ASP A 36 4.30 -11.18 -16.81
C ASP A 36 4.70 -11.82 -15.49
N MET A 37 3.73 -11.98 -14.57
CA MET A 37 3.98 -12.54 -13.24
C MET A 37 4.37 -14.03 -13.27
N LYS A 38 3.96 -14.79 -14.31
CA LYS A 38 4.42 -16.16 -14.52
C LYS A 38 5.87 -16.23 -15.00
N GLN A 39 6.32 -15.20 -15.72
CA GLN A 39 7.69 -15.10 -16.23
C GLN A 39 8.62 -14.39 -15.22
N LEU A 40 8.07 -13.85 -14.13
CA LEU A 40 8.80 -13.06 -13.14
C LEU A 40 10.04 -13.75 -12.58
N GLN A 41 9.99 -15.07 -12.35
CA GLN A 41 11.14 -15.84 -11.86
C GLN A 41 12.35 -15.78 -12.81
N ASN A 42 12.11 -15.65 -14.11
CA ASN A 42 13.17 -15.63 -15.12
C ASN A 42 13.73 -14.21 -15.34
N LEU A 43 12.97 -13.19 -14.95
CA LEU A 43 13.30 -11.78 -15.17
C LEU A 43 13.96 -11.14 -13.93
N MET A 44 13.63 -11.64 -12.75
CA MET A 44 14.09 -11.10 -11.48
C MET A 44 15.30 -11.88 -10.95
N ASP A 45 16.16 -11.20 -10.20
CA ASP A 45 17.23 -11.86 -9.45
C ASP A 45 16.66 -13.01 -8.58
N PRO A 46 17.27 -14.21 -8.58
CA PRO A 46 16.74 -15.37 -7.87
C PRO A 46 16.57 -15.18 -6.36
N GLU A 47 17.46 -14.44 -5.70
CA GLU A 47 17.35 -14.19 -4.26
C GLU A 47 16.20 -13.24 -3.95
N VAL A 48 16.04 -12.21 -4.79
CA VAL A 48 14.93 -11.27 -4.67
C VAL A 48 13.61 -11.98 -4.94
N TYR A 49 13.53 -12.81 -5.99
CA TYR A 49 12.34 -13.60 -6.28
C TYR A 49 11.98 -14.54 -5.13
N LYS A 50 12.97 -15.19 -4.51
CA LYS A 50 12.74 -16.07 -3.34
C LYS A 50 12.12 -15.32 -2.17
N LYS A 51 12.64 -14.13 -1.83
CA LYS A 51 12.05 -13.29 -0.77
C LYS A 51 10.66 -12.81 -1.17
N PHE A 52 10.50 -12.32 -2.39
CA PHE A 52 9.23 -11.81 -2.91
C PHE A 52 8.12 -12.88 -2.85
N SER A 53 8.36 -14.05 -3.45
CA SER A 53 7.43 -15.19 -3.47
C SER A 53 7.23 -15.83 -2.09
N GLY A 54 8.21 -15.68 -1.19
CA GLY A 54 8.10 -16.02 0.24
C GLY A 54 7.15 -15.13 1.04
N GLY A 55 6.51 -14.15 0.38
CA GLY A 55 5.41 -13.37 0.94
C GLY A 55 5.74 -11.93 1.32
N PHE A 56 6.93 -11.45 0.91
CA PHE A 56 7.35 -10.06 1.06
C PHE A 56 6.73 -9.13 0.00
N PHE A 57 5.91 -9.65 -0.93
CA PHE A 57 5.13 -8.84 -1.86
C PHE A 57 3.93 -8.11 -1.21
N THR A 58 3.64 -8.42 0.06
CA THR A 58 2.58 -7.77 0.84
C THR A 58 3.16 -7.17 2.11
N VAL A 59 2.64 -6.01 2.50
CA VAL A 59 2.93 -5.37 3.79
C VAL A 59 1.87 -5.80 4.79
N ARG A 60 2.27 -6.14 6.02
CA ARG A 60 1.35 -6.58 7.06
C ARG A 60 1.45 -5.68 8.28
N ARG A 61 0.29 -5.20 8.77
CA ARG A 61 0.18 -4.30 9.94
C ARG A 61 -0.22 -5.02 11.24
N SER A 62 -0.55 -6.30 11.18
CA SER A 62 -0.95 -7.10 12.36
C SER A 62 -0.48 -8.55 12.24
N GLY A 63 -0.35 -9.27 13.35
CA GLY A 63 0.07 -10.68 13.36
C GLY A 63 -0.90 -11.67 12.66
N LYS A 64 -2.09 -11.22 12.24
CA LYS A 64 -3.16 -12.09 11.73
C LYS A 64 -2.79 -12.79 10.42
N LEU A 65 -3.46 -13.91 10.16
CA LEU A 65 -3.37 -14.63 8.88
C LEU A 65 -4.14 -13.87 7.81
N SER A 66 -3.64 -13.91 6.56
CA SER A 66 -4.28 -13.32 5.37
C SER A 66 -4.65 -11.83 5.47
N CYS A 67 -3.90 -11.04 6.25
CA CYS A 67 -4.09 -9.59 6.38
C CYS A 67 -2.98 -8.78 5.68
N GLY A 68 -2.39 -9.34 4.62
CA GLY A 68 -1.42 -8.63 3.80
C GLY A 68 -2.11 -7.60 2.91
N THR A 69 -1.59 -6.37 2.91
CA THR A 69 -2.02 -5.26 2.06
C THR A 69 -0.97 -5.05 0.98
N SER A 70 -1.38 -4.71 -0.25
CA SER A 70 -0.43 -4.34 -1.31
C SER A 70 0.32 -3.06 -0.93
N THR A 71 1.57 -2.94 -1.37
CA THR A 71 2.41 -1.77 -1.08
C THR A 71 1.79 -0.48 -1.62
N ASP A 72 1.19 -0.54 -2.80
CA ASP A 72 0.51 0.60 -3.42
C ASP A 72 -0.62 1.15 -2.53
N MET A 73 -1.48 0.26 -2.03
CA MET A 73 -2.55 0.64 -1.11
C MET A 73 -2.00 1.15 0.22
N VAL A 74 -0.88 0.62 0.71
CA VAL A 74 -0.22 1.17 1.91
C VAL A 74 0.28 2.60 1.66
N ILE A 75 0.95 2.84 0.53
CA ILE A 75 1.46 4.16 0.13
C ILE A 75 0.31 5.15 -0.04
N GLU A 76 -0.79 4.72 -0.66
CA GLU A 76 -1.97 5.56 -0.82
C GLU A 76 -2.56 5.98 0.53
N GLN A 77 -2.61 5.05 1.48
CA GLN A 77 -3.21 5.30 2.79
C GLN A 77 -2.31 6.10 3.75
N SER A 78 -0.98 5.97 3.64
CA SER A 78 -0.05 6.70 4.50
C SER A 78 0.48 7.98 3.85
N MET A 79 1.15 7.84 2.69
CA MET A 79 1.87 8.94 2.07
C MET A 79 0.97 9.82 1.22
N MET A 80 0.08 9.24 0.41
CA MET A 80 -0.78 10.04 -0.48
C MET A 80 -1.79 10.85 0.32
N LYS A 81 -2.21 10.38 1.50
CA LYS A 81 -3.02 11.15 2.45
C LYS A 81 -2.34 12.49 2.77
N ALA A 82 -1.10 12.47 3.28
CA ALA A 82 -0.34 13.67 3.60
C ALA A 82 0.03 14.53 2.37
N MET A 83 0.15 13.91 1.19
CA MET A 83 0.41 14.65 -0.06
C MET A 83 -0.80 15.48 -0.51
N LYS A 84 -2.02 14.99 -0.28
CA LYS A 84 -3.28 15.57 -0.76
C LYS A 84 -3.92 16.55 0.24
N THR A 85 -3.51 16.54 1.51
CA THR A 85 -3.95 17.51 2.53
C THR A 85 -3.49 18.94 2.20
N ASP A 86 -4.12 19.92 2.83
CA ASP A 86 -3.67 21.31 2.72
C ASP A 86 -2.25 21.45 3.30
N GLY A 87 -1.38 22.16 2.58
CA GLY A 87 0.06 22.13 2.83
C GLY A 87 0.76 20.81 2.43
N GLY A 88 0.15 19.95 1.61
CA GLY A 88 0.78 18.84 0.91
C GLY A 88 1.38 19.24 -0.46
N ILE A 89 2.07 18.32 -1.16
CA ILE A 89 2.64 18.63 -2.49
C ILE A 89 1.55 18.81 -3.55
N ALA A 90 0.46 18.05 -3.46
CA ALA A 90 -0.54 17.97 -4.53
C ALA A 90 -1.41 19.24 -4.68
N ARG A 91 -1.41 20.14 -3.67
CA ARG A 91 -2.22 21.37 -3.65
C ARG A 91 -1.38 22.64 -3.72
N GLY A 92 -0.49 22.73 -4.72
CA GLY A 92 0.14 24.01 -5.10
C GLY A 92 1.61 24.19 -4.69
N ARG A 93 2.34 23.12 -4.35
CA ARG A 93 3.81 23.20 -4.25
C ARG A 93 4.49 22.94 -5.59
N SER A 94 5.74 23.39 -5.70
CA SER A 94 6.56 23.25 -6.90
C SER A 94 6.69 21.79 -7.35
N THR A 95 6.60 21.54 -8.66
CA THR A 95 6.81 20.23 -9.30
C THR A 95 8.29 19.86 -9.45
N LYS A 96 9.21 20.68 -8.94
CA LYS A 96 10.65 20.39 -8.99
C LYS A 96 10.98 19.18 -8.13
N GLU A 97 11.70 18.22 -8.71
CA GLU A 97 12.11 16.98 -8.06
C GLU A 97 12.81 17.21 -6.73
N SER A 98 13.72 18.18 -6.65
CA SER A 98 14.43 18.51 -5.41
C SER A 98 13.52 18.98 -4.27
N VAL A 99 12.38 19.61 -4.58
CA VAL A 99 11.37 20.03 -3.60
C VAL A 99 10.53 18.85 -3.17
N ILE A 100 10.15 17.98 -4.12
CA ILE A 100 9.40 16.75 -3.85
C ILE A 100 10.21 15.83 -2.94
N SER A 101 11.47 15.57 -3.28
CA SER A 101 12.35 14.69 -2.49
C SER A 101 12.54 15.22 -1.07
N LYS A 102 12.83 16.52 -0.90
CA LYS A 102 12.93 17.12 0.45
C LYS A 102 11.66 16.92 1.26
N TRP A 103 10.50 17.14 0.66
CA TRP A 103 9.23 16.94 1.35
C TRP A 103 8.98 15.48 1.70
N VAL A 104 9.27 14.52 0.81
CA VAL A 104 9.11 13.08 1.08
C VAL A 104 9.97 12.66 2.28
N TYR A 105 11.26 13.04 2.31
CA TYR A 105 12.13 12.73 3.44
C TYR A 105 11.68 13.40 4.74
N SER A 106 11.31 14.69 4.69
CA SER A 106 10.82 15.40 5.86
C SER A 106 9.52 14.80 6.40
N MET A 107 8.57 14.46 5.53
CA MET A 107 7.32 13.84 5.95
C MET A 107 7.52 12.44 6.49
N HIS A 108 8.41 11.64 5.89
CA HIS A 108 8.74 10.32 6.44
C HIS A 108 9.26 10.41 7.88
N ALA A 109 10.12 11.40 8.17
CA ALA A 109 10.63 11.63 9.52
C ALA A 109 9.57 12.22 10.47
N MET A 110 8.69 13.10 9.96
CA MET A 110 7.72 13.83 10.79
C MET A 110 6.39 13.11 10.95
N ASN A 111 6.11 12.03 10.20
CA ASN A 111 4.80 11.37 10.20
C ASN A 111 4.38 10.95 11.61
N THR A 112 5.28 10.31 12.36
CA THR A 112 5.02 9.89 13.75
C THR A 112 4.75 11.07 14.68
N VAL A 113 5.41 12.22 14.45
CA VAL A 113 5.20 13.44 15.23
C VAL A 113 3.83 14.04 14.92
N CYS A 114 3.46 14.11 13.64
CA CYS A 114 2.15 14.57 13.21
C CYS A 114 1.04 13.70 13.79
N ASP A 115 1.18 12.36 13.71
CA ASP A 115 0.22 11.42 14.29
C ASP A 115 0.05 11.65 15.81
N LYS A 116 1.16 11.86 16.53
CA LYS A 116 1.11 12.13 17.98
C LYS A 116 0.54 13.50 18.32
N LEU A 117 0.74 14.50 17.46
CA LEU A 117 0.14 15.83 17.64
C LEU A 117 -1.37 15.78 17.41
N GLU A 118 -1.84 15.01 16.43
CA GLU A 118 -3.26 14.72 16.21
C GLU A 118 -3.88 14.06 17.45
N ASP A 119 -3.22 13.03 18.00
CA ASP A 119 -3.63 12.36 19.24
C ASP A 119 -3.77 13.37 20.41
N ILE A 120 -2.77 14.23 20.63
CA ILE A 120 -2.73 15.20 21.74
C ILE A 120 -3.80 16.29 21.57
N ALA A 121 -3.96 16.79 20.35
CA ALA A 121 -4.93 17.85 20.07
C ALA A 121 -6.37 17.31 19.95
N ASN A 122 -6.56 15.98 20.03
CA ASN A 122 -7.84 15.30 19.85
C ASN A 122 -8.54 15.72 18.54
N VAL A 123 -7.73 15.89 17.49
CA VAL A 123 -8.18 16.19 16.13
C VAL A 123 -7.66 15.09 15.21
N ARG A 124 -8.44 14.73 14.19
CA ARG A 124 -7.96 13.86 13.12
C ARG A 124 -7.98 14.59 11.80
N MET A 125 -6.89 14.51 11.06
CA MET A 125 -6.83 14.97 9.68
C MET A 125 -7.48 13.91 8.78
N ASP A 126 -8.80 13.79 8.82
CA ASP A 126 -9.55 12.88 7.94
C ASP A 126 -9.86 13.57 6.62
N THR A 127 -9.06 13.30 5.59
CA THR A 127 -9.40 13.65 4.22
C THR A 127 -10.25 12.54 3.60
N THR A 128 -11.57 12.61 3.76
CA THR A 128 -12.59 11.80 3.05
C THR A 128 -12.60 10.28 3.34
N GLU A 129 -13.77 9.66 3.10
CA GLU A 129 -14.09 8.22 3.29
C GLU A 129 -13.10 7.21 2.65
N GLN A 130 -12.16 7.67 1.83
CA GLN A 130 -11.16 6.83 1.17
C GLN A 130 -10.01 6.40 2.10
N HIS A 131 -9.91 6.96 3.32
CA HIS A 131 -8.80 6.71 4.25
C HIS A 131 -9.14 5.97 5.57
N VAL A 132 -10.19 5.14 5.55
CA VAL A 132 -10.71 4.41 6.74
C VAL A 132 -9.65 3.54 7.44
N ASP A 133 -8.62 3.11 6.71
CA ASP A 133 -7.55 2.25 7.24
C ASP A 133 -6.54 2.99 8.15
N ALA A 134 -6.59 4.33 8.22
CA ALA A 134 -5.79 5.14 9.14
C ALA A 134 -6.50 5.44 10.48
N SER A 135 -7.64 4.81 10.76
CA SER A 135 -8.39 5.01 12.01
C SER A 135 -7.67 4.49 13.26
N ASP A 136 -7.87 5.16 14.42
CA ASP A 136 -7.20 4.83 15.70
C ASP A 136 -7.31 3.36 16.11
N LEU A 137 -8.42 2.69 15.78
CA LEU A 137 -8.62 1.26 16.08
C LEU A 137 -7.59 0.36 15.36
N ARG A 138 -7.08 0.79 14.21
CA ARG A 138 -6.09 0.06 13.42
C ARG A 138 -4.66 0.48 13.77
N VAL A 139 -4.42 1.76 14.09
CA VAL A 139 -3.11 2.25 14.58
C VAL A 139 -2.76 1.62 15.93
N LYS A 140 -3.71 1.53 16.87
CA LYS A 140 -3.50 0.87 18.17
C LYS A 140 -3.05 -0.59 18.00
N LYS A 141 -3.61 -1.28 17.01
CA LYS A 141 -3.26 -2.66 16.66
C LYS A 141 -1.85 -2.79 16.06
N MET A 142 -1.31 -1.73 15.45
CA MET A 142 0.06 -1.70 14.95
C MET A 142 1.06 -1.68 16.11
N LEU A 143 0.80 -0.88 17.15
CA LEU A 143 1.69 -0.72 18.31
C LEU A 143 1.74 -1.99 19.16
N GLU A 144 0.59 -2.65 19.37
CA GLU A 144 0.50 -3.93 20.11
C GLU A 144 1.30 -5.07 19.46
N THR A 145 1.64 -4.98 18.17
CA THR A 145 2.39 -6.04 17.46
C THR A 145 3.90 -5.80 17.47
N TYR A 146 4.37 -4.59 17.82
CA TYR A 146 5.80 -4.27 17.88
C TYR A 146 6.48 -4.76 19.17
N GLU A 147 5.72 -5.03 20.23
CA GLU A 147 6.24 -5.57 21.50
C GLU A 147 6.51 -7.08 21.47
N ASP A 148 6.07 -7.78 20.41
CA ASP A 148 6.24 -9.23 20.23
C ASP A 148 7.44 -9.61 19.32
N PHE A 149 8.37 -8.67 19.07
CA PHE A 149 9.61 -8.90 18.31
C PHE A 149 10.86 -8.50 19.10
#